data_AF-A0A2D5YLL1-F1
#
_entry.id   AF-A0A2D5YLL1-F1
#
_cell.length_a   1.000
_cell.length_b   1.000
_cell.length_c   1.000
_cell.angle_alpha   90.00
_cell.angle_beta   90.00
_cell.angle_gamma   90.00
#
_symmetry.space_group_name_H-M   'P 1'
#
loop_
_entity.id
_entity.type
_entity.pdbx_description
1 polymer ?
#
loop_
_entity_poly.entity_id
_entity_poly.type
_entity_poly.pdbx_seq_one_letter_code
_entity_poly.pdbx_strand_id
1 'polypeptide(L)'
;MQLKLIGLASSKEYQLDVRDSKQSLMNLLIENGSPVASSCNGEGICKKCFILDKQDVELISCQISTESFYKNHGEEIKVTYL
;
A
#
# COMPACT_ATOMS: atom_id res chain seq x y z
N MET A 1 0.13 -4.83 -13.73
CA MET A 1 0.58 -5.86 -12.75
C MET A 1 -0.51 -6.00 -11.70
N GLN A 2 -0.57 -7.11 -10.96
CA GLN A 2 -1.57 -7.29 -9.90
C GLN A 2 -0.91 -7.26 -8.53
N LEU A 3 -1.56 -6.62 -7.57
CA LEU A 3 -1.18 -6.62 -6.16
C LEU A 3 -2.33 -7.17 -5.32
N LYS A 4 -2.00 -7.94 -4.29
CA LYS A 4 -2.96 -8.49 -3.32
C LYS A 4 -2.94 -7.63 -2.08
N LEU A 5 -4.10 -7.09 -1.69
CA LEU A 5 -4.28 -6.36 -0.45
C LEU A 5 -5.01 -7.22 0.58
N ILE A 6 -4.48 -7.31 1.79
CA ILE A 6 -5.04 -8.07 2.91
C ILE A 6 -5.35 -7.12 4.06
N GLY A 7 -6.62 -7.06 4.45
CA GLY A 7 -7.06 -6.42 5.68
C GLY A 7 -6.83 -7.33 6.87
N LEU A 8 -5.93 -6.97 7.79
CA LEU A 8 -5.63 -7.80 8.95
C LEU A 8 -6.77 -7.82 9.98
N ALA A 9 -7.59 -6.76 10.04
CA ALA A 9 -8.71 -6.69 10.97
C ALA A 9 -9.95 -7.43 10.43
N SER A 10 -10.26 -7.30 9.14
CA SER A 10 -11.41 -7.99 8.53
C SER A 10 -11.09 -9.35 7.91
N SER A 11 -9.82 -9.70 7.77
CA SER A 11 -9.37 -10.88 7.01
C SER A 11 -9.86 -10.89 5.54
N LYS A 12 -10.21 -9.72 4.99
CA LYS A 12 -10.63 -9.59 3.59
C LYS A 12 -9.43 -9.44 2.68
N GLU A 13 -9.58 -10.00 1.48
CA GLU A 13 -8.58 -9.91 0.42
C GLU A 13 -9.16 -9.15 -0.78
N TYR A 14 -8.35 -8.27 -1.35
CA TYR A 14 -8.70 -7.50 -2.54
C TYR A 14 -7.58 -7.63 -3.58
N GLN A 15 -7.97 -7.73 -4.85
CA GLN A 15 -7.03 -7.69 -5.96
C GLN A 15 -7.00 -6.27 -6.50
N LEU A 16 -5.82 -5.66 -6.51
CA LEU A 16 -5.58 -4.31 -7.00
C LEU A 16 -4.97 -4.38 -8.40
N ASP A 17 -5.62 -3.74 -9.35
CA ASP A 17 -5.09 -3.61 -10.70
C ASP A 17 -4.18 -2.38 -10.79
N VAL A 18 -2.92 -2.61 -11.12
CA VAL A 18 -1.91 -1.54 -11.22
C VAL A 18 -1.83 -1.06 -12.66
N ARG A 19 -2.43 0.11 -12.91
CA ARG A 19 -2.41 0.81 -14.20
C ARG A 19 -1.18 1.70 -14.38
N ASP A 20 -0.79 2.40 -13.33
CA ASP A 20 0.46 3.17 -13.26
C ASP A 20 1.33 2.58 -12.15
N SER A 21 2.52 2.11 -12.50
CA SER A 21 3.48 1.54 -11.54
C SER A 21 4.44 2.58 -10.95
N LYS A 22 4.49 3.79 -11.52
CA LYS A 22 5.39 4.87 -11.07
C LYS A 22 4.81 5.69 -9.93
N GLN A 23 3.49 5.69 -9.76
CA GLN A 23 2.84 6.34 -8.64
C GLN A 23 3.27 5.73 -7.29
N SER A 24 3.06 6.50 -6.21
CA SER A 24 3.27 5.99 -4.86
C SER A 24 2.28 4.87 -4.54
N LEU A 25 2.69 3.94 -3.66
CA LEU A 25 1.80 2.88 -3.22
C LEU A 25 0.57 3.43 -2.49
N MET A 26 0.73 4.54 -1.76
CA MET A 26 -0.39 5.24 -1.11
C MET A 26 -1.46 5.66 -2.13
N ASN A 27 -1.06 6.27 -3.25
CA ASN A 27 -2.01 6.74 -4.26
C ASN A 27 -2.74 5.57 -4.92
N LEU A 28 -2.03 4.49 -5.26
CA LEU A 28 -2.65 3.28 -5.80
C LEU A 28 -3.74 2.75 -4.85
N LEU A 29 -3.46 2.68 -3.55
CA LEU A 29 -4.41 2.21 -2.55
C LEU A 29 -5.65 3.11 -2.49
N ILE A 30 -5.47 4.43 -2.48
CA ILE A 30 -6.57 5.41 -2.48
C ILE A 30 -7.41 5.28 -3.76
N GLU A 31 -6.78 5.20 -4.93
CA GLU A 31 -7.45 5.04 -6.23
C GLU A 31 -8.30 3.77 -6.31
N ASN A 32 -7.86 2.70 -5.65
CA ASN A 32 -8.60 1.44 -5.54
C ASN A 32 -9.58 1.41 -4.35
N GLY A 33 -9.82 2.55 -3.68
CA GLY A 33 -10.79 2.66 -2.58
C GLY A 33 -10.36 1.99 -1.28
N SER A 34 -9.07 1.66 -1.13
CA SER A 34 -8.52 1.05 0.08
C SER A 34 -8.22 2.13 1.12
N PRO A 35 -8.71 2.01 2.37
CA PRO A 35 -8.45 3.00 3.39
C PRO A 35 -7.00 2.91 3.85
N VAL A 36 -6.25 3.97 3.56
CA VAL A 36 -4.90 4.23 4.04
C VAL A 36 -4.85 5.69 4.47
N ALA A 37 -4.10 6.00 5.52
CA ALA A 37 -3.95 7.40 5.94
C ALA A 37 -3.24 8.20 4.84
N SER A 38 -3.67 9.45 4.61
CA SER A 38 -3.11 10.32 3.56
C SER A 38 -2.95 11.78 4.04
N SER A 39 -2.87 12.00 5.35
CA SER A 39 -3.00 13.31 6.00
C SER A 39 -1.97 14.37 5.59
N CYS A 40 -0.82 13.99 5.03
CA CYS A 40 0.20 14.93 4.54
C CYS A 40 0.33 14.94 3.01
N ASN A 41 -0.69 14.51 2.28
CA ASN A 41 -0.69 14.49 0.81
C ASN A 41 0.54 13.80 0.18
N GLY A 42 1.08 12.80 0.87
CA GLY A 42 2.22 12.01 0.43
C GLY A 42 3.60 12.60 0.70
N GLU A 43 3.73 13.71 1.43
CA GLU A 43 5.01 14.35 1.75
C GLU A 43 5.90 13.55 2.73
N GLY A 44 5.37 12.50 3.36
CA GLY A 44 6.11 11.64 4.29
C GLY A 44 6.32 12.22 5.70
N ILE A 45 6.03 13.50 5.93
CA ILE A 45 6.25 14.16 7.23
C ILE A 45 5.36 13.61 8.35
N CYS A 46 4.13 13.17 8.04
CA CYS A 46 3.22 12.67 9.07
C CYS A 46 3.53 11.23 9.52
N LYS A 47 4.17 10.41 8.66
CA LYS A 47 4.47 8.98 8.91
C LYS A 47 3.26 8.12 9.30
N LYS A 48 2.05 8.46 8.82
CA LYS A 48 0.80 7.75 9.18
C LYS A 48 0.35 6.70 8.17
N CYS A 49 0.84 6.74 6.93
CA CYS A 49 0.41 5.86 5.84
C CYS A 49 1.15 4.52 5.84
N PHE A 50 1.30 3.91 7.03
CA PHE A 50 2.04 2.67 7.18
C PHE A 50 1.28 1.49 6.58
N ILE A 51 2.04 0.58 5.98
CA ILE A 51 1.58 -0.71 5.46
C ILE A 51 2.61 -1.77 5.87
N LEU A 52 2.20 -3.03 5.82
CA LEU A 52 3.06 -4.17 6.05
C LEU A 52 3.25 -4.92 4.74
N ASP A 53 4.46 -5.42 4.48
CA ASP A 53 4.68 -6.36 3.39
C ASP A 53 4.40 -7.82 3.80
N LYS A 54 4.71 -8.77 2.92
CA LYS A 54 4.52 -10.19 3.18
C LYS A 54 5.30 -10.69 4.41
N GLN A 55 6.46 -10.09 4.68
CA GLN A 55 7.37 -10.41 5.78
C GLN A 55 7.07 -9.59 7.05
N ASP A 56 5.94 -8.89 7.10
CA ASP A 56 5.51 -8.04 8.21
C ASP A 56 6.49 -6.89 8.51
N VAL A 57 7.18 -6.40 7.48
CA VAL A 57 8.01 -5.20 7.57
C VAL A 57 7.16 -3.96 7.36
N GLU A 58 7.25 -3.01 8.29
CA GLU A 58 6.55 -1.72 8.19
C GLU A 58 7.20 -0.81 7.14
N LEU A 59 6.35 -0.27 6.26
CA LEU A 59 6.75 0.64 5.19
C LEU A 59 5.83 1.86 5.16
N ILE A 60 6.37 3.02 4.75
CA ILE A 60 5.59 4.24 4.54
C ILE A 60 5.15 4.28 3.07
N SER A 61 3.87 3.98 2.81
CA SER A 61 3.34 3.77 1.45
C SER A 61 3.47 5.00 0.52
N CYS A 62 3.57 6.21 1.06
CA CYS A 62 3.76 7.42 0.24
C CYS A 62 5.22 7.69 -0.13
N GLN A 63 6.17 6.95 0.43
CA GLN A 63 7.61 7.10 0.19
C GLN A 63 8.18 5.98 -0.69
N ILE A 64 7.33 5.07 -1.17
CA ILE A 64 7.70 3.97 -2.05
C ILE A 64 6.79 3.97 -3.28
N SER A 65 7.36 3.79 -4.47
CA SER A 65 6.57 3.59 -5.69
C SER A 65 6.01 2.17 -5.75
N THR A 66 4.88 2.00 -6.42
CA THR A 66 4.26 0.68 -6.62
C THR A 66 5.23 -0.32 -7.26
N GLU A 67 6.01 0.12 -8.26
CA GLU A 67 7.02 -0.71 -8.91
C GLU A 67 8.15 -1.12 -7.95
N SER A 68 8.64 -0.19 -7.12
CA SER A 68 9.69 -0.48 -6.14
C SER A 68 9.20 -1.46 -5.08
N PHE A 69 7.96 -1.26 -4.60
CA PHE A 69 7.32 -2.20 -3.69
C PHE A 69 7.26 -3.60 -4.31
N TYR A 70 6.70 -3.71 -5.52
CA TYR A 70 6.55 -4.99 -6.22
C TYR A 70 7.88 -5.75 -6.37
N LYS A 71 8.95 -5.04 -6.76
CA LYS A 71 10.26 -5.65 -6.99
C LYS A 71 10.96 -6.09 -5.70
N ASN A 72 10.83 -5.32 -4.62
CA ASN A 72 11.62 -5.52 -3.40
C ASN A 72 10.86 -6.28 -2.30
N HIS A 73 9.54 -6.19 -2.28
CA HIS A 73 8.68 -6.72 -1.22
C HIS A 73 7.65 -7.74 -1.74
N GLY A 74 7.52 -7.88 -3.06
CA GLY A 74 6.61 -8.82 -3.71
C GLY A 74 5.21 -8.23 -3.92
N GLU A 75 4.23 -9.11 -4.05
CA GLU A 75 2.89 -8.73 -4.52
C GLU A 75 1.84 -8.53 -3.42
N GLU A 76 2.18 -8.81 -2.17
CA GLU A 76 1.24 -8.83 -1.04
C GLU A 76 1.44 -7.62 -0.13
N ILE A 77 0.36 -6.87 0.09
CA ILE A 77 0.28 -5.72 0.99
C ILE A 77 -0.69 -6.06 2.09
N LYS A 78 -0.30 -5.82 3.34
CA LYS A 78 -1.17 -5.98 4.51
C LYS A 78 -1.42 -4.60 5.13
N VAL A 79 -2.66 -4.39 5.56
CA VAL A 79 -3.09 -3.15 6.21
C VAL A 79 -3.88 -3.48 7.47
N THR A 80 -3.64 -2.75 8.55
CA THR A 80 -4.19 -3.04 9.88
C THR A 80 -5.63 -2.56 10.07
N TYR A 81 -6.07 -1.57 9.29
CA TYR A 81 -7.37 -0.91 9.47
C TYR A 81 -8.48 -1.44 8.54
N LEU A 82 -8.18 -2.37 7.64
CA LEU A 82 -9.16 -3.00 6.75
C LEU A 82 -9.73 -4.26 7.34
#